data_AF-A0A1H3LBZ7-F1
#
_entry.id   AF-A0A1H3LBZ7-F1
#
_cell.length_a   1.000
_cell.length_b   1.000
_cell.length_c   1.000
_cell.angle_alpha   90.00
_cell.angle_beta   90.00
_cell.angle_gamma   90.00
#
_symmetry.space_group_name_H-M   'P 1'
#
loop_
_entity.id
_entity.type
_entity.pdbx_description
1 polymer ?
#
loop_
_entity_poly.entity_id
_entity_poly.type
_entity_poly.pdbx_seq_one_letter_code
_entity_poly.pdbx_strand_id
1 'polypeptide(L)'
;MNQALDPLDVDAVMQAVSARLREAIPVEGDGIAGADGAVERMRTQLDRAFARSGAQGEELQHWRSVTHSIPVKREYVLSELLGPADASFVDMAYRVVLRREPDPDGFNYFLHELRSGHTTKVEVLGALRWSEEGMAKQVHIDGLMLPYKLQQWKRKPMFGRALSWLHGLARLGSLFDRQYTIEATQAREAHELGRHVNLLTDELKQVRGQQAGLLRNVARMMPMFERMHAAELERERFQPTMDKLYADFEDEFRGSRELVRARIEPYLEWVREAGAGSAEAPVVDIGCGRGEWLELLAEHGLQASGIDLNRDFVDSCAGTGLKVIAGDAVDVLRELPEGSVGAITSMHLVEHLPFERVVGLIDAALRALRPGGLLLLETPNPENIMVGSHYFYMDPTHLNPLPPAMLRWVVENRGFADSRIERLSAHRPLNAPPLLPPEVPGSKSLNDMLWSMHIAPDYAIVARRP
;
A
#
# COMPACT_ATOMS: atom_id res chain seq x y z
N MET A 1 26.86 9.73 -21.93
CA MET A 1 26.79 8.58 -22.85
C MET A 1 25.45 7.92 -22.61
N ASN A 2 24.42 8.29 -23.40
CA ASN A 2 23.04 7.80 -23.23
C ASN A 2 22.91 6.42 -23.87
N GLN A 3 23.13 5.35 -23.10
CA GLN A 3 22.57 4.05 -23.45
C GLN A 3 21.11 4.05 -23.01
N ALA A 4 20.19 3.79 -23.94
CA ALA A 4 18.79 3.56 -23.62
C ALA A 4 18.71 2.31 -22.73
N LEU A 5 18.33 2.47 -21.47
CA LEU A 5 18.14 1.37 -20.53
C LEU A 5 17.02 0.46 -21.07
N ASP A 6 17.25 -0.86 -21.02
CA ASP A 6 16.22 -1.84 -21.34
C ASP A 6 15.14 -1.78 -20.24
N PRO A 7 13.88 -1.41 -20.57
CA PRO A 7 12.81 -1.31 -19.59
C PRO A 7 12.39 -2.66 -18.98
N LEU A 8 12.97 -3.78 -19.43
CA LEU A 8 12.78 -5.11 -18.84
C LEU A 8 13.72 -5.41 -17.67
N ASP A 9 14.77 -4.60 -17.47
CA ASP A 9 15.73 -4.78 -16.37
C ASP A 9 15.37 -3.84 -15.21
N VAL A 10 14.49 -4.33 -14.34
CA VAL A 10 14.01 -3.59 -13.15
C VAL A 10 15.19 -3.22 -12.24
N ASP A 11 16.22 -4.05 -12.16
CA ASP A 11 17.40 -3.77 -11.34
C ASP A 11 18.23 -2.63 -11.94
N ALA A 12 18.40 -2.59 -13.26
CA ALA A 12 19.07 -1.49 -13.94
C ALA A 12 18.31 -0.15 -13.81
N VAL A 13 16.97 -0.19 -13.87
CA VAL A 13 16.13 1.00 -13.66
C VAL A 13 16.22 1.48 -12.20
N MET A 14 16.14 0.58 -11.23
CA MET A 14 16.24 0.93 -9.80
C MET A 14 17.64 1.41 -9.43
N GLN A 15 18.70 0.85 -10.02
CA GLN A 15 20.07 1.34 -9.87
C GLN A 15 20.24 2.74 -10.48
N ALA A 16 19.65 3.02 -11.64
CA ALA A 16 19.70 4.34 -12.26
C ALA A 16 18.95 5.40 -11.43
N VAL A 17 17.81 5.03 -10.82
CA VAL A 17 17.06 5.89 -9.90
C VAL A 17 17.86 6.15 -8.62
N SER A 18 18.44 5.11 -8.01
CA SER A 18 19.29 5.24 -6.82
C SER A 18 20.53 6.10 -7.09
N ALA A 19 21.19 5.91 -8.23
CA ALA A 19 22.35 6.71 -8.63
C ALA A 19 21.99 8.20 -8.81
N ARG A 20 20.85 8.50 -9.44
CA ARG A 20 20.39 9.89 -9.60
C ARG A 20 19.94 10.55 -8.31
N LEU A 21 19.30 9.79 -7.41
CA LEU A 21 18.96 10.29 -6.08
C LEU A 21 20.23 10.62 -5.28
N ARG A 22 21.29 9.80 -5.39
CA ARG A 22 22.59 10.08 -4.76
C ARG A 22 23.31 11.29 -5.38
N GLU A 23 23.18 11.54 -6.68
CA GLU A 23 23.75 12.72 -7.33
C GLU A 23 23.01 14.03 -6.98
N ALA A 24 21.70 13.95 -6.73
CA ALA A 24 20.88 15.11 -6.34
C ALA A 24 21.00 15.49 -4.84
N ILE A 25 21.53 14.59 -4.02
CA ILE A 25 21.70 14.74 -2.56
C ILE A 25 23.20 14.89 -2.26
N PRO A 26 23.75 16.09 -1.97
CA PRO A 26 25.10 16.19 -1.46
C PRO A 26 25.12 15.65 -0.02
N VAL A 27 25.75 14.48 0.16
CA VAL A 27 25.92 13.86 1.47
C VAL A 27 27.08 14.54 2.18
N GLU A 28 26.80 15.57 2.97
CA GLU A 28 27.69 16.02 4.03
C GLU A 28 27.08 15.63 5.39
N GLY A 29 27.71 14.65 6.04
CA GLY A 29 27.35 14.17 7.37
C GLY A 29 27.03 12.66 7.39
N ASP A 30 27.64 11.94 8.33
CA ASP A 30 27.54 10.49 8.52
C ASP A 30 26.07 10.03 8.62
N GLY A 31 25.50 9.62 7.49
CA GLY A 31 24.08 9.28 7.40
C GLY A 31 23.74 8.59 6.09
N ILE A 32 24.31 7.42 5.86
CA ILE A 32 24.00 6.51 4.73
C ILE A 32 22.48 6.12 4.68
N ALA A 33 21.69 6.50 5.69
CA ALA A 33 20.29 6.09 5.87
C ALA A 33 19.24 6.82 5.00
N GLY A 34 19.51 8.02 4.48
CA GLY A 34 18.48 8.86 3.83
C GLY A 34 18.05 8.36 2.45
N ALA A 35 18.99 8.23 1.52
CA ALA A 35 18.71 7.82 0.13
C ALA A 35 18.42 6.31 0.03
N ASP A 36 19.19 5.47 0.72
CA ASP A 36 19.01 4.01 0.67
C ASP A 36 17.71 3.60 1.37
N GLY A 37 17.29 4.29 2.43
CA GLY A 37 16.00 4.05 3.10
C GLY A 37 14.78 4.42 2.25
N ALA A 38 14.87 5.47 1.44
CA ALA A 38 13.80 5.86 0.51
C ALA A 38 13.65 4.85 -0.64
N VAL A 39 14.78 4.38 -1.19
CA VAL A 39 14.81 3.36 -2.24
C VAL A 39 14.27 2.03 -1.73
N GLU A 40 14.62 1.61 -0.51
CA GLU A 40 14.17 0.34 0.08
C GLU A 40 12.65 0.35 0.38
N ARG A 41 12.10 1.50 0.82
CA ARG A 41 10.64 1.66 0.99
C ARG A 41 9.89 1.54 -0.34
N MET A 42 10.43 2.15 -1.41
CA MET A 42 9.83 2.11 -2.73
C MET A 42 9.89 0.70 -3.34
N ARG A 43 11.02 0.01 -3.16
CA ARG A 43 11.22 -1.40 -3.53
C ARG A 43 10.21 -2.32 -2.83
N THR A 44 10.05 -2.16 -1.51
CA THR A 44 9.09 -2.95 -0.71
C THR A 44 7.63 -2.72 -1.14
N GLN A 45 7.25 -1.50 -1.53
CA GLN A 45 5.90 -1.20 -2.03
C GLN A 45 5.66 -1.80 -3.42
N LEU A 46 6.65 -1.75 -4.30
CA LEU A 46 6.60 -2.38 -5.62
C LEU A 46 6.52 -3.91 -5.49
N ASP A 47 7.36 -4.53 -4.67
CA ASP A 47 7.34 -5.97 -4.41
C ASP A 47 5.98 -6.43 -3.86
N ARG A 48 5.36 -5.66 -2.95
CA ARG A 48 4.00 -5.94 -2.46
C ARG A 48 2.93 -5.77 -3.53
N ALA A 49 3.09 -4.81 -4.44
CA ALA A 49 2.17 -4.62 -5.56
C ALA A 49 2.29 -5.75 -6.59
N PHE A 50 3.51 -6.22 -6.86
CA PHE A 50 3.77 -7.38 -7.73
C PHE A 50 3.35 -8.70 -7.07
N ALA A 51 3.51 -8.86 -5.76
CA ALA A 51 3.02 -10.04 -5.03
C ALA A 51 1.49 -10.13 -5.01
N ARG A 52 0.78 -8.99 -5.10
CA ARG A 52 -0.70 -8.96 -5.23
C ARG A 52 -1.18 -9.22 -6.65
N SER A 53 -0.37 -8.98 -7.68
CA SER A 53 -0.72 -9.32 -9.08
C SER A 53 -0.25 -10.72 -9.49
N GLY A 54 0.74 -11.29 -8.79
CA GLY A 54 1.26 -12.64 -8.98
C GLY A 54 0.44 -13.73 -8.30
N ALA A 55 -0.87 -13.81 -8.61
CA ALA A 55 -1.58 -15.05 -8.35
C ALA A 55 -1.14 -16.07 -9.42
N GLN A 56 -0.33 -17.04 -8.96
CA GLN A 56 0.01 -18.31 -9.61
C GLN A 56 0.99 -18.22 -10.79
N GLY A 57 2.27 -18.43 -10.48
CA GLY A 57 3.17 -19.09 -11.42
C GLY A 57 2.70 -20.54 -11.63
N GLU A 58 1.74 -20.73 -12.52
CA GLU A 58 1.57 -22.02 -13.17
C GLU A 58 2.65 -22.12 -14.25
N GLU A 59 3.62 -23.02 -14.04
CA GLU A 59 4.44 -23.53 -15.14
C GLU A 59 3.51 -23.89 -16.30
N LEU A 60 3.73 -23.28 -17.46
CA LEU A 60 2.99 -23.57 -18.69
C LEU A 60 2.99 -25.09 -18.92
N GLN A 61 1.86 -25.74 -18.64
CA GLN A 61 1.73 -27.17 -18.77
C GLN A 61 1.95 -27.57 -20.24
N HIS A 62 2.94 -28.43 -20.46
CA HIS A 62 3.28 -28.91 -21.79
C HIS A 62 2.13 -29.78 -22.32
N TRP A 63 1.66 -29.48 -23.52
CA TRP A 63 0.54 -30.18 -24.16
C TRP A 63 0.77 -31.70 -24.24
N ARG A 64 -0.18 -32.51 -23.74
CA ARG A 64 -0.23 -33.97 -23.90
C ARG A 64 -1.47 -34.35 -24.72
N SER A 65 -1.27 -35.10 -25.80
CA SER A 65 -2.35 -35.61 -26.66
C SER A 65 -3.36 -36.43 -25.86
N VAL A 66 -4.66 -36.15 -26.06
CA VAL A 66 -5.77 -36.80 -25.35
C VAL A 66 -5.90 -38.25 -25.82
N THR A 67 -5.47 -39.21 -25.01
CA THR A 67 -5.64 -40.65 -25.27
C THR A 67 -7.13 -41.01 -25.17
N HIS A 68 -7.76 -41.41 -26.28
CA HIS A 68 -9.09 -42.02 -26.26
C HIS A 68 -9.03 -43.35 -25.49
N SER A 69 -9.63 -43.41 -24.31
CA SER A 69 -9.68 -44.62 -23.48
C SER A 69 -10.74 -45.61 -24.02
N ILE A 70 -10.30 -46.63 -24.76
CA ILE A 70 -11.19 -47.72 -25.18
C ILE A 70 -11.40 -48.67 -23.99
N PRO A 71 -12.64 -49.02 -23.62
CA PRO A 71 -12.91 -49.93 -22.51
C PRO A 71 -12.31 -51.33 -22.73
N VAL A 72 -11.85 -51.95 -21.64
CA VAL A 72 -11.25 -53.30 -21.62
C VAL A 72 -12.36 -54.35 -21.83
N LYS A 73 -12.52 -54.87 -23.05
CA LYS A 73 -13.49 -55.92 -23.42
C LYS A 73 -12.76 -57.23 -23.73
N ARG A 74 -13.39 -58.39 -23.52
CA ARG A 74 -12.80 -59.69 -23.92
C ARG A 74 -12.77 -59.87 -25.45
N GLU A 75 -13.69 -59.20 -26.14
CA GLU A 75 -13.86 -59.26 -27.59
C GLU A 75 -13.96 -57.84 -28.15
N TYR A 76 -13.27 -57.59 -29.26
CA TYR A 76 -13.26 -56.32 -29.98
C TYR A 76 -13.56 -56.55 -31.45
N VAL A 77 -14.26 -55.60 -32.08
CA VAL A 77 -14.39 -55.60 -33.54
C VAL A 77 -13.22 -54.82 -34.14
N LEU A 78 -12.61 -55.33 -35.21
CA LEU A 78 -11.44 -54.69 -35.84
C LEU A 78 -11.65 -53.19 -36.14
N SER A 79 -12.83 -52.79 -36.59
CA SER A 79 -13.15 -51.39 -36.89
C SER A 79 -13.07 -50.47 -35.67
N GLU A 80 -13.33 -50.97 -34.45
CA GLU A 80 -13.20 -50.20 -33.20
C GLU A 80 -11.74 -49.82 -32.92
N LEU A 81 -10.80 -50.67 -33.35
CA LEU A 81 -9.38 -50.54 -33.03
C LEU A 81 -8.57 -49.80 -34.11
N LEU A 82 -9.19 -49.42 -35.23
CA LEU A 82 -8.49 -48.73 -36.32
C LEU A 82 -8.57 -47.20 -36.23
N GLY A 83 -9.38 -46.66 -35.32
CA GLY A 83 -9.67 -45.24 -35.16
C GLY A 83 -8.45 -44.38 -34.83
N PRO A 84 -7.78 -44.58 -33.67
CA PRO A 84 -6.64 -43.75 -33.27
C PRO A 84 -5.51 -43.79 -34.30
N ALA A 85 -4.78 -42.69 -34.47
CA ALA A 85 -3.66 -42.59 -35.40
C ALA A 85 -2.31 -42.59 -34.67
N ASP A 86 -1.25 -42.97 -35.40
CA ASP A 86 0.14 -42.72 -35.01
C ASP A 86 0.51 -43.25 -33.60
N ALA A 87 1.18 -42.45 -32.76
CA ALA A 87 1.60 -42.81 -31.40
C ALA A 87 0.45 -43.33 -30.53
N SER A 88 -0.73 -42.69 -30.61
CA SER A 88 -1.92 -43.09 -29.85
C SER A 88 -2.46 -44.46 -30.29
N PHE A 89 -2.28 -44.84 -31.57
CA PHE A 89 -2.64 -46.16 -32.05
C PHE A 89 -1.76 -47.25 -31.46
N VAL A 90 -0.44 -47.04 -31.43
CA VAL A 90 0.50 -48.04 -30.92
C VAL A 90 0.30 -48.25 -29.42
N ASP A 91 0.16 -47.17 -28.65
CA ASP A 91 -0.14 -47.25 -27.21
C ASP A 91 -1.45 -48.02 -26.94
N MET A 92 -2.52 -47.67 -27.67
CA MET A 92 -3.80 -48.40 -27.57
C MET A 92 -3.65 -49.88 -27.95
N ALA A 93 -2.93 -50.21 -29.04
CA ALA A 93 -2.76 -51.58 -29.49
C ALA A 93 -2.10 -52.45 -28.41
N TYR A 94 -1.08 -51.94 -27.72
CA TYR A 94 -0.46 -52.63 -26.58
C TYR A 94 -1.41 -52.79 -25.41
N ARG A 95 -2.13 -51.74 -25.02
CA ARG A 95 -3.07 -51.78 -23.88
C ARG A 95 -4.25 -52.70 -24.14
N VAL A 96 -4.74 -52.76 -25.38
CA VAL A 96 -5.88 -53.60 -25.77
C VAL A 96 -5.47 -55.05 -25.94
N VAL A 97 -4.38 -55.32 -26.68
CA VAL A 97 -3.98 -56.68 -27.07
C VAL A 97 -3.15 -57.36 -25.98
N LEU A 98 -2.18 -56.64 -25.42
CA LEU A 98 -1.23 -57.18 -24.43
C LEU A 98 -1.59 -56.84 -22.98
N ARG A 99 -2.58 -55.96 -22.76
CA ARG A 99 -3.05 -55.52 -21.43
C ARG A 99 -1.98 -54.87 -20.57
N ARG A 100 -1.04 -54.19 -21.21
CA ARG A 100 0.02 -53.40 -20.57
C ARG A 100 0.39 -52.19 -21.40
N GLU A 101 1.16 -51.30 -20.82
CA GLU A 101 1.79 -50.20 -21.54
C GLU A 101 2.89 -50.74 -22.48
N PRO A 102 3.12 -50.09 -23.63
CA PRO A 102 4.21 -50.45 -24.51
C PRO A 102 5.55 -50.15 -23.84
N ASP A 103 6.49 -51.08 -23.98
CA ASP A 103 7.89 -50.82 -23.67
C ASP A 103 8.47 -49.83 -24.69
N PRO A 104 9.46 -48.99 -24.31
CA PRO A 104 9.98 -47.95 -25.20
C PRO A 104 10.50 -48.48 -26.54
N ASP A 105 11.14 -49.66 -26.54
CA ASP A 105 11.71 -50.26 -27.74
C ASP A 105 10.62 -50.78 -28.69
N GLY A 106 9.63 -51.53 -28.17
CA GLY A 106 8.49 -52.00 -28.93
C GLY A 106 7.59 -50.85 -29.42
N PHE A 107 7.39 -49.81 -28.61
CA PHE A 107 6.66 -48.61 -28.99
C PHE A 107 7.31 -47.95 -30.21
N ASN A 108 8.61 -47.66 -30.11
CA ASN A 108 9.36 -47.00 -31.17
C ASN A 108 9.46 -47.86 -32.43
N TYR A 109 9.63 -49.19 -32.28
CA TYR A 109 9.67 -50.11 -33.41
C TYR A 109 8.38 -50.09 -34.22
N PHE A 110 7.22 -50.34 -33.59
CA PHE A 110 5.95 -50.36 -34.30
C PHE A 110 5.52 -48.97 -34.78
N LEU A 111 5.86 -47.91 -34.06
CA LEU A 111 5.60 -46.54 -34.50
C LEU A 111 6.42 -46.19 -35.76
N HIS A 112 7.71 -46.57 -35.78
CA HIS A 112 8.56 -46.39 -36.95
C HIS A 112 8.08 -47.21 -38.15
N GLU A 113 7.74 -48.49 -37.95
CA GLU A 113 7.20 -49.37 -39.00
C GLU A 113 5.87 -48.87 -39.58
N LEU A 114 5.01 -48.27 -38.75
CA LEU A 114 3.76 -47.67 -39.17
C LEU A 114 4.00 -46.38 -39.99
N ARG A 115 4.89 -45.51 -39.53
CA ARG A 115 5.23 -44.23 -40.18
C ARG A 115 6.00 -44.40 -41.48
N SER A 116 6.87 -45.40 -41.55
CA SER A 116 7.62 -45.76 -42.77
C SER A 116 6.78 -46.49 -43.81
N GLY A 117 5.56 -46.91 -43.46
CA GLY A 117 4.61 -47.54 -44.38
C GLY A 117 4.91 -49.01 -44.70
N HIS A 118 5.93 -49.60 -44.08
CA HIS A 118 6.28 -51.01 -44.22
C HIS A 118 5.23 -51.95 -43.58
N THR A 119 4.51 -51.43 -42.60
CA THR A 119 3.52 -52.19 -41.84
C THR A 119 2.23 -51.38 -41.68
N THR A 120 1.09 -52.04 -41.81
CA THR A 120 -0.25 -51.45 -41.62
C THR A 120 -0.75 -51.66 -40.19
N LYS A 121 -1.73 -50.85 -39.75
CA LYS A 121 -2.39 -51.02 -38.43
C LYS A 121 -2.89 -52.45 -38.18
N VAL A 122 -3.40 -53.11 -39.23
CA VAL A 122 -3.88 -54.50 -39.17
C VAL A 122 -2.73 -55.49 -38.94
N GLU A 123 -1.57 -55.25 -39.54
CA GLU A 123 -0.37 -56.07 -39.32
C GLU A 123 0.22 -55.85 -37.92
N VAL A 124 0.21 -54.61 -37.39
CA VAL A 124 0.64 -54.33 -36.01
C VAL A 124 -0.27 -55.05 -35.01
N LEU A 125 -1.61 -54.91 -35.14
CA LEU A 125 -2.56 -55.62 -34.27
C LEU A 125 -2.42 -57.14 -34.39
N GLY A 126 -2.21 -57.67 -35.60
CA GLY A 126 -1.99 -59.08 -35.82
C GLY A 126 -0.67 -59.59 -35.22
N ALA A 127 0.42 -58.86 -35.41
CA ALA A 127 1.73 -59.19 -34.85
C ALA A 127 1.70 -59.22 -33.32
N LEU A 128 1.03 -58.25 -32.69
CA LEU A 128 0.85 -58.24 -31.23
C LEU A 128 -0.10 -59.34 -30.77
N ARG A 129 -1.18 -59.64 -31.53
CA ARG A 129 -2.20 -60.61 -31.12
C ARG A 129 -1.74 -62.06 -31.19
N TRP A 130 -0.93 -62.39 -32.20
CA TRP A 130 -0.37 -63.73 -32.40
C TRP A 130 1.09 -63.83 -31.96
N SER A 131 1.60 -62.87 -31.20
CA SER A 131 2.84 -63.06 -30.43
C SER A 131 2.59 -64.04 -29.28
N GLU A 132 3.66 -64.65 -28.75
CA GLU A 132 3.56 -65.53 -27.58
C GLU A 132 2.87 -64.82 -26.41
N GLU A 133 3.21 -63.54 -26.19
CA GLU A 133 2.59 -62.70 -25.16
C GLU A 133 1.09 -62.44 -25.43
N GLY A 134 0.72 -62.08 -26.66
CA GLY A 134 -0.67 -61.79 -27.01
C GLY A 134 -1.57 -63.03 -27.02
N MET A 135 -1.03 -64.19 -27.36
CA MET A 135 -1.75 -65.47 -27.27
C MET A 135 -2.08 -65.84 -25.83
N ALA A 136 -1.19 -65.54 -24.88
CA ALA A 136 -1.44 -65.78 -23.45
C ALA A 136 -2.56 -64.90 -22.88
N LYS A 137 -2.81 -63.72 -23.46
CA LYS A 137 -3.87 -62.79 -23.00
C LYS A 137 -5.27 -63.10 -23.54
N GLN A 138 -5.39 -64.04 -24.49
CA GLN A 138 -6.66 -64.56 -25.04
C GLN A 138 -7.69 -63.52 -25.52
N VAL A 139 -7.29 -62.30 -25.88
CA VAL A 139 -8.20 -61.25 -26.38
C VAL A 139 -8.77 -61.64 -27.74
N HIS A 140 -10.07 -61.62 -27.99
CA HIS A 140 -10.60 -61.88 -29.33
C HIS A 140 -10.72 -60.58 -30.14
N ILE A 141 -10.31 -60.59 -31.41
CA ILE A 141 -10.50 -59.46 -32.32
C ILE A 141 -11.21 -59.96 -33.57
N ASP A 142 -12.52 -59.74 -33.60
CA ASP A 142 -13.40 -60.15 -34.69
C ASP A 142 -13.00 -59.43 -35.98
N GLY A 143 -12.84 -60.23 -37.04
CA GLY A 143 -12.45 -59.74 -38.35
C GLY A 143 -10.96 -59.45 -38.53
N LEU A 144 -10.08 -59.74 -37.56
CA LEU A 144 -8.63 -59.53 -37.70
C LEU A 144 -7.92 -60.65 -38.49
N MET A 145 -8.35 -61.91 -38.35
CA MET A 145 -7.65 -63.08 -38.90
C MET A 145 -7.56 -63.07 -40.43
N LEU A 146 -8.68 -62.87 -41.11
CA LEU A 146 -8.76 -62.93 -42.57
C LEU A 146 -7.95 -61.79 -43.24
N PRO A 147 -8.09 -60.50 -42.86
CA PRO A 147 -7.27 -59.41 -43.39
C PRO A 147 -5.78 -59.57 -43.13
N TYR A 148 -5.40 -60.04 -41.94
CA TYR A 148 -4.00 -60.28 -41.59
C TYR A 148 -3.38 -61.40 -42.43
N LYS A 149 -4.07 -62.53 -42.59
CA LYS A 149 -3.61 -63.64 -43.46
C LYS A 149 -3.54 -63.23 -44.93
N LEU A 150 -4.52 -62.46 -45.40
CA LEU A 150 -4.50 -61.88 -46.75
C LEU A 150 -3.28 -61.00 -46.98
N GLN A 151 -2.88 -60.18 -46.00
CA GLN A 151 -1.66 -59.37 -46.09
C GLN A 151 -0.38 -60.21 -46.04
N GLN A 152 -0.32 -61.28 -45.23
CA GLN A 152 0.81 -62.22 -45.25
C GLN A 152 0.92 -62.97 -46.59
N TRP A 153 -0.20 -63.36 -47.20
CA TRP A 153 -0.22 -64.04 -48.51
C TRP A 153 0.14 -63.10 -49.67
N LYS A 154 -0.16 -61.80 -49.55
CA LYS A 154 0.31 -60.79 -50.52
C LYS A 154 1.84 -60.69 -50.58
N ARG A 155 2.55 -61.06 -49.51
CA ARG A 155 4.02 -61.14 -49.48
C ARG A 155 4.58 -62.43 -50.14
N LYS A 156 3.73 -63.39 -50.54
CA LYS A 156 4.13 -64.59 -51.29
C LYS A 156 4.01 -64.36 -52.82
N PRO A 157 5.05 -64.68 -53.61
CA PRO A 157 5.20 -64.17 -54.98
C PRO A 157 4.15 -64.68 -56.00
N MET A 158 3.54 -65.85 -55.79
CA MET A 158 2.63 -66.45 -56.79
C MET A 158 1.16 -65.97 -56.70
N PHE A 159 0.65 -65.66 -55.50
CA PHE A 159 -0.75 -65.25 -55.28
C PHE A 159 -0.92 -63.75 -54.99
N GLY A 160 0.16 -63.06 -54.59
CA GLY A 160 0.11 -61.65 -54.21
C GLY A 160 -0.16 -60.67 -55.35
N ARG A 161 0.32 -60.97 -56.58
CA ARG A 161 0.22 -60.04 -57.71
C ARG A 161 -1.23 -59.85 -58.20
N ALA A 162 -1.96 -60.92 -58.47
CA ALA A 162 -3.32 -60.83 -59.01
C ALA A 162 -4.32 -60.20 -58.00
N LEU A 163 -4.20 -60.54 -56.72
CA LEU A 163 -5.09 -60.04 -55.67
C LEU A 163 -4.76 -58.59 -55.26
N SER A 164 -3.51 -58.17 -55.38
CA SER A 164 -3.09 -56.78 -55.14
C SER A 164 -3.64 -55.84 -56.21
N TRP A 165 -3.62 -56.25 -57.48
CA TRP A 165 -4.15 -55.46 -58.60
C TRP A 165 -5.66 -55.21 -58.51
N LEU A 166 -6.46 -56.25 -58.25
CA LEU A 166 -7.92 -56.13 -58.10
C LEU A 166 -8.32 -55.27 -56.89
N HIS A 167 -7.65 -55.46 -55.76
CA HIS A 167 -7.92 -54.68 -54.55
C HIS A 167 -7.41 -53.23 -54.64
N GLY A 168 -6.32 -52.98 -55.38
CA GLY A 168 -5.79 -51.65 -55.65
C GLY A 168 -6.72 -50.82 -56.53
N LEU A 169 -7.24 -51.40 -57.61
CA LEU A 169 -8.21 -50.75 -58.50
C LEU A 169 -9.53 -50.41 -57.79
N ALA A 170 -10.05 -51.30 -56.94
CA ALA A 170 -11.29 -51.05 -56.19
C ALA A 170 -11.13 -49.95 -55.11
N ARG A 171 -9.90 -49.72 -54.59
CA ARG A 171 -9.64 -48.69 -53.57
C ARG A 171 -9.19 -47.35 -54.12
N LEU A 172 -8.85 -47.26 -55.40
CA LEU A 172 -8.29 -46.06 -56.02
C LEU A 172 -9.19 -44.83 -55.85
N GLY A 173 -10.51 -44.96 -56.01
CA GLY A 173 -11.46 -43.88 -55.73
C GLY A 173 -11.50 -43.46 -54.26
N SER A 174 -11.53 -44.42 -53.33
CA SER A 174 -11.56 -44.15 -51.88
C SER A 174 -10.25 -43.58 -51.32
N LEU A 175 -9.12 -43.73 -52.03
CA LEU A 175 -7.83 -43.19 -51.63
C LEU A 175 -7.76 -41.69 -51.89
N PHE A 176 -8.34 -41.21 -53.00
CA PHE A 176 -8.46 -39.78 -53.27
C PHE A 176 -9.35 -39.10 -52.23
N ASP A 177 -10.52 -39.66 -51.91
CA ASP A 177 -11.39 -39.10 -50.86
C ASP A 177 -10.68 -39.04 -49.49
N ARG A 178 -9.92 -40.09 -49.15
CA ARG A 178 -9.12 -40.10 -47.92
C ARG A 178 -8.04 -39.01 -47.94
N GLN A 179 -7.37 -38.80 -49.06
CA GLN A 179 -6.36 -37.75 -49.18
C GLN A 179 -6.97 -36.36 -49.00
N TYR A 180 -8.11 -36.08 -49.64
CA TYR A 180 -8.84 -34.83 -49.43
C TYR A 180 -9.31 -34.65 -47.98
N THR A 181 -9.79 -35.71 -47.32
CA THR A 181 -10.17 -35.60 -45.91
C THR A 181 -8.98 -35.35 -44.99
N ILE A 182 -7.82 -35.95 -45.25
CA ILE A 182 -6.59 -35.74 -44.49
C ILE A 182 -6.08 -34.31 -44.65
N GLU A 183 -6.01 -33.82 -45.89
CA GLU A 183 -5.63 -32.43 -46.18
C GLU A 183 -6.60 -31.44 -45.52
N ALA A 184 -7.90 -31.70 -45.55
CA ALA A 184 -8.90 -30.88 -44.89
C ALA A 184 -8.78 -30.90 -43.35
N THR A 185 -8.47 -32.05 -42.75
CA THR A 185 -8.24 -32.13 -41.29
C THR A 185 -6.95 -31.44 -40.87
N GLN A 186 -5.85 -31.61 -41.63
CA GLN A 186 -4.58 -30.93 -41.36
C GLN A 186 -4.71 -29.41 -41.52
N ALA A 187 -5.43 -28.95 -42.55
CA ALA A 187 -5.71 -27.54 -42.74
C ALA A 187 -6.53 -26.95 -41.57
N ARG A 188 -7.51 -27.70 -41.04
CA ARG A 188 -8.28 -27.27 -39.85
C ARG A 188 -7.42 -27.19 -38.61
N GLU A 189 -6.64 -28.22 -38.30
CA GLU A 189 -5.74 -28.24 -37.13
C GLU A 189 -4.70 -27.10 -37.21
N ALA A 190 -4.11 -26.87 -38.38
CA ALA A 190 -3.19 -25.76 -38.60
C ALA A 190 -3.87 -24.40 -38.39
N HIS A 191 -5.12 -24.24 -38.84
CA HIS A 191 -5.89 -23.02 -38.63
C HIS A 191 -6.25 -22.79 -37.16
N GLU A 192 -6.60 -23.85 -36.42
CA GLU A 192 -6.91 -23.75 -35.00
C GLU A 192 -5.67 -23.42 -34.17
N LEU A 193 -4.52 -24.03 -34.50
CA LEU A 193 -3.25 -23.68 -33.87
C LEU A 193 -2.88 -22.22 -34.14
N GLY A 194 -3.03 -21.76 -35.39
CA GLY A 194 -2.80 -20.37 -35.77
C GLY A 194 -3.68 -19.39 -34.98
N ARG A 195 -4.96 -19.71 -34.73
CA ARG A 195 -5.84 -18.90 -33.86
C ARG A 195 -5.30 -18.78 -32.44
N HIS A 196 -4.91 -19.90 -31.82
CA HIS A 196 -4.42 -19.89 -30.44
C HIS A 196 -3.12 -19.09 -30.30
N VAL A 197 -2.20 -19.21 -31.26
CA VAL A 197 -0.97 -18.41 -31.30
C VAL A 197 -1.26 -16.92 -31.41
N ASN A 198 -2.23 -16.53 -32.25
CA ASN A 198 -2.62 -15.13 -32.38
C ASN A 198 -3.25 -14.58 -31.10
N LEU A 199 -4.13 -15.33 -30.44
CA LEU A 199 -4.74 -14.93 -29.16
C LEU A 199 -3.68 -14.71 -28.07
N LEU A 200 -2.74 -15.65 -27.90
CA LEU A 200 -1.64 -15.51 -26.94
C LEU A 200 -0.76 -14.30 -27.26
N THR A 201 -0.51 -14.04 -28.54
CA THR A 201 0.27 -12.89 -28.99
C THR A 201 -0.42 -11.56 -28.63
N ASP A 202 -1.74 -11.50 -28.76
CA ASP A 202 -2.52 -10.30 -28.45
C ASP A 202 -2.63 -10.07 -26.93
N GLU A 203 -2.79 -11.13 -26.13
CA GLU A 203 -2.72 -11.06 -24.66
C GLU A 203 -1.35 -10.55 -24.19
N LEU A 204 -0.25 -11.08 -24.74
CA LEU A 204 1.11 -10.63 -24.42
C LEU A 204 1.32 -9.16 -24.78
N LYS A 205 0.79 -8.69 -25.91
CA LYS A 205 0.84 -7.26 -26.28
C LYS A 205 0.05 -6.40 -25.30
N GLN A 206 -1.11 -6.87 -24.84
CA GLN A 206 -1.95 -6.14 -23.89
C GLN A 206 -1.25 -6.00 -22.52
N VAL A 207 -0.69 -7.09 -22.01
CA VAL A 207 0.08 -7.07 -20.75
C VAL A 207 1.28 -6.13 -20.85
N ARG A 208 2.04 -6.19 -21.96
CA ARG A 208 3.14 -5.24 -22.22
C ARG A 208 2.67 -3.79 -22.27
N GLY A 209 1.52 -3.54 -22.89
CA GLY A 209 0.91 -2.20 -22.95
C GLY A 209 0.54 -1.66 -21.57
N GLN A 210 -0.02 -2.51 -20.70
CA GLN A 210 -0.36 -2.17 -19.31
C GLN A 210 0.89 -1.87 -18.47
N GLN A 211 1.93 -2.70 -18.57
CA GLN A 211 3.19 -2.50 -17.86
C GLN A 211 3.88 -1.18 -18.27
N ALA A 212 3.92 -0.88 -19.56
CA ALA A 212 4.45 0.40 -20.05
C ALA A 212 3.61 1.61 -19.59
N GLY A 213 2.29 1.43 -19.42
CA GLY A 213 1.41 2.44 -18.85
C GLY A 213 1.72 2.74 -17.39
N LEU A 214 1.91 1.70 -16.58
CA LEU A 214 2.31 1.81 -15.17
C LEU A 214 3.64 2.54 -15.02
N LEU A 215 4.66 2.15 -15.79
CA LEU A 215 5.98 2.80 -15.75
C LEU A 215 5.92 4.28 -16.15
N ARG A 216 5.09 4.64 -17.14
CA ARG A 216 4.87 6.06 -17.50
C ARG A 216 4.19 6.84 -16.38
N ASN A 217 3.24 6.25 -15.67
CA ASN A 217 2.59 6.90 -14.52
C ASN A 217 3.57 7.12 -13.38
N VAL A 218 4.39 6.12 -13.04
CA VAL A 218 5.46 6.24 -12.04
C VAL A 218 6.45 7.34 -12.46
N ALA A 219 6.95 7.31 -13.69
CA ALA A 219 7.87 8.33 -14.21
C ALA A 219 7.28 9.74 -14.19
N ARG A 220 5.96 9.88 -14.37
CA ARG A 220 5.26 11.17 -14.28
C ARG A 220 5.14 11.69 -12.84
N MET A 221 5.10 10.79 -11.85
CA MET A 221 5.04 11.15 -10.43
C MET A 221 6.41 11.44 -9.82
N MET A 222 7.49 10.87 -10.37
CA MET A 222 8.87 11.06 -9.86
C MET A 222 9.28 12.53 -9.64
N PRO A 223 9.09 13.47 -10.60
CA PRO A 223 9.45 14.87 -10.38
C PRO A 223 8.63 15.57 -9.30
N MET A 224 7.45 15.04 -8.94
CA MET A 224 6.65 15.55 -7.84
C MET A 224 7.23 15.10 -6.50
N PHE A 225 7.58 13.81 -6.37
CA PHE A 225 8.23 13.28 -5.18
C PHE A 225 9.58 13.94 -4.91
N GLU A 226 10.40 14.13 -5.96
CA GLU A 226 11.66 14.86 -5.86
C GLU A 226 11.47 16.28 -5.34
N ARG A 227 10.47 17.02 -5.85
CA ARG A 227 10.15 18.38 -5.37
C ARG A 227 9.63 18.41 -3.94
N MET A 228 8.77 17.47 -3.56
CA MET A 228 8.26 17.37 -2.19
C MET A 228 9.39 17.08 -1.20
N HIS A 229 10.24 16.11 -1.52
CA HIS A 229 11.36 15.74 -0.66
C HIS A 229 12.42 16.84 -0.58
N ALA A 230 12.71 17.52 -1.69
CA ALA A 230 13.60 18.69 -1.69
C ALA A 230 13.05 19.82 -0.80
N ALA A 231 11.74 20.09 -0.87
CA ALA A 231 11.10 21.10 -0.01
C ALA A 231 11.12 20.69 1.48
N GLU A 232 10.99 19.40 1.78
CA GLU A 232 11.11 18.86 3.14
C GLU A 232 12.53 19.01 3.69
N LEU A 233 13.55 18.63 2.90
CA LEU A 233 14.96 18.83 3.24
C LEU A 233 15.31 20.30 3.44
N GLU A 234 14.78 21.21 2.61
CA GLU A 234 14.98 22.64 2.82
C GLU A 234 14.34 23.11 4.14
N ARG A 235 13.12 22.66 4.46
CA ARG A 235 12.49 22.97 5.76
C ARG A 235 13.33 22.48 6.92
N GLU A 236 13.79 21.23 6.89
CA GLU A 236 14.68 20.67 7.92
C GLU A 236 15.97 21.49 8.08
N ARG A 237 16.57 21.93 6.95
CA ARG A 237 17.79 22.76 6.97
C ARG A 237 17.56 24.13 7.60
N PHE A 238 16.41 24.77 7.33
CA PHE A 238 16.09 26.08 7.89
C PHE A 238 15.51 26.01 9.31
N GLN A 239 15.07 24.84 9.77
CA GLN A 239 14.41 24.67 11.06
C GLN A 239 15.20 25.26 12.24
N PRO A 240 16.52 25.00 12.44
CA PRO A 240 17.26 25.56 13.57
C PRO A 240 17.35 27.10 13.52
N THR A 241 17.40 27.68 12.31
CA THR A 241 17.41 29.15 12.17
C THR A 241 16.04 29.74 12.49
N MET A 242 14.97 29.05 12.09
CA MET A 242 13.60 29.45 12.38
C MET A 242 13.26 29.30 13.87
N ASP A 243 13.70 28.21 14.52
CA ASP A 243 13.57 27.97 15.96
C ASP A 243 14.15 29.14 16.75
N LYS A 244 15.38 29.52 16.42
CA LYS A 244 16.06 30.66 17.04
C LYS A 244 15.36 31.98 16.78
N LEU A 245 15.00 32.25 15.53
CA LEU A 245 14.29 33.48 15.15
C LEU A 245 12.96 33.60 15.91
N TYR A 246 12.25 32.49 16.09
CA TYR A 246 10.99 32.45 16.82
C TYR A 246 11.19 32.66 18.32
N ALA A 247 12.25 32.08 18.91
CA ALA A 247 12.61 32.34 20.31
C ALA A 247 12.91 33.83 20.54
N ASP A 248 13.69 34.47 19.66
CA ASP A 248 13.98 35.91 19.71
C ASP A 248 12.69 36.76 19.54
N PHE A 249 11.77 36.31 18.67
CA PHE A 249 10.46 36.96 18.47
C PHE A 249 9.59 36.89 19.74
N GLU A 250 9.50 35.73 20.40
CA GLU A 250 8.76 35.64 21.66
C GLU A 250 9.36 36.52 22.76
N ASP A 251 10.69 36.60 22.83
CA ASP A 251 11.37 37.46 23.80
C ASP A 251 11.04 38.94 23.64
N GLU A 252 10.89 39.41 22.41
CA GLU A 252 10.51 40.80 22.13
C GLU A 252 9.00 41.05 22.33
N PHE A 253 8.14 40.17 21.79
CA PHE A 253 6.72 40.47 21.62
C PHE A 253 5.78 39.86 22.68
N ARG A 254 6.18 38.78 23.37
CA ARG A 254 5.33 38.12 24.39
C ARG A 254 5.23 38.95 25.67
N GLY A 255 6.24 39.80 25.92
CA GLY A 255 6.38 40.63 27.11
C GLY A 255 7.34 40.03 28.14
N SER A 256 7.63 40.83 29.17
CA SER A 256 8.58 40.43 30.22
C SER A 256 8.10 39.19 30.98
N ARG A 257 9.05 38.44 31.53
CA ARG A 257 8.73 37.24 32.33
C ARG A 257 7.82 37.55 33.51
N GLU A 258 7.96 38.72 34.15
CA GLU A 258 7.10 39.15 35.25
C GLU A 258 5.65 39.37 34.80
N LEU A 259 5.46 39.97 33.63
CA LEU A 259 4.14 40.19 33.05
C LEU A 259 3.48 38.87 32.66
N VAL A 260 4.23 37.98 31.97
CA VAL A 260 3.74 36.65 31.59
C VAL A 260 3.36 35.86 32.84
N ARG A 261 4.21 35.88 33.87
CA ARG A 261 3.96 35.22 35.16
C ARG A 261 2.66 35.71 35.80
N ALA A 262 2.42 37.02 35.85
CA ALA A 262 1.17 37.57 36.39
C ALA A 262 -0.08 37.15 35.60
N ARG A 263 0.07 36.88 34.29
CA ARG A 263 -1.04 36.42 33.43
C ARG A 263 -1.40 34.95 33.64
N ILE A 264 -0.42 34.10 33.97
CA ILE A 264 -0.59 32.64 34.14
C ILE A 264 -0.81 32.22 35.59
N GLU A 265 -0.47 33.07 36.57
CA GLU A 265 -0.67 32.81 38.00
C GLU A 265 -2.09 32.37 38.38
N PRO A 266 -3.16 32.96 37.83
CA PRO A 266 -4.53 32.52 38.13
C PRO A 266 -4.80 31.03 37.85
N TYR A 267 -4.05 30.39 36.95
CA TYR A 267 -4.24 28.98 36.60
C TYR A 267 -3.79 28.01 37.70
N LEU A 268 -2.95 28.47 38.64
CA LEU A 268 -2.52 27.66 39.79
C LEU A 268 -3.70 27.17 40.61
N GLU A 269 -4.73 28.01 40.77
CA GLU A 269 -5.94 27.63 41.50
C GLU A 269 -6.65 26.47 40.80
N TRP A 270 -6.84 26.54 39.49
CA TRP A 270 -7.52 25.49 38.73
C TRP A 270 -6.75 24.16 38.72
N VAL A 271 -5.41 24.21 38.65
CA VAL A 271 -4.54 23.02 38.78
C VAL A 271 -4.68 22.40 40.18
N ARG A 272 -4.72 23.21 41.23
CA ARG A 272 -4.89 22.73 42.61
C ARG A 272 -6.27 22.14 42.85
N GLU A 273 -7.32 22.79 42.33
CA GLU A 273 -8.70 22.26 42.36
C GLU A 273 -8.81 20.91 41.65
N ALA A 274 -7.98 20.67 40.62
CA ALA A 274 -7.87 19.38 39.95
C ALA A 274 -7.19 18.28 40.79
N GLY A 275 -6.57 18.65 41.92
CA GLY A 275 -5.65 17.82 42.67
C GLY A 275 -4.43 17.38 41.85
N ALA A 276 -4.02 18.18 40.86
CA ALA A 276 -2.89 17.89 39.99
C ALA A 276 -1.58 18.45 40.57
N GLY A 277 -0.45 17.94 40.06
CA GLY A 277 0.89 18.32 40.49
C GLY A 277 1.50 17.44 41.59
N SER A 278 0.93 16.26 41.86
CA SER A 278 1.60 15.23 42.69
C SER A 278 2.51 14.35 41.83
N ALA A 279 3.30 13.47 42.45
CA ALA A 279 4.13 12.52 41.72
C ALA A 279 3.30 11.51 40.90
N GLU A 280 2.10 11.18 41.39
CA GLU A 280 1.15 10.24 40.76
C GLU A 280 0.22 10.92 39.75
N ALA A 281 0.12 12.24 39.78
CA ALA A 281 -0.74 13.04 38.91
C ALA A 281 -0.06 14.36 38.51
N PRO A 282 1.08 14.31 37.80
CA PRO A 282 1.83 15.49 37.41
C PRO A 282 1.05 16.38 36.44
N VAL A 283 1.54 17.61 36.26
CA VAL A 283 1.10 18.54 35.21
C VAL A 283 1.96 18.32 33.96
N VAL A 284 1.34 18.31 32.79
CA VAL A 284 2.04 18.33 31.49
C VAL A 284 1.68 19.62 30.77
N ASP A 285 2.68 20.43 30.48
CA ASP A 285 2.51 21.66 29.72
C ASP A 285 2.94 21.48 28.26
N ILE A 286 2.06 21.81 27.33
CA ILE A 286 2.24 21.55 25.91
C ILE A 286 2.45 22.86 25.17
N GLY A 287 3.59 22.97 24.46
CA GLY A 287 4.10 24.23 23.96
C GLY A 287 4.66 25.06 25.12
N CYS A 288 5.55 24.47 25.92
CA CYS A 288 6.00 25.11 27.16
C CYS A 288 6.87 26.36 26.93
N GLY A 289 7.38 26.57 25.70
CA GLY A 289 8.12 27.76 25.33
C GLY A 289 9.28 28.05 26.28
N ARG A 290 9.33 29.27 26.81
CA ARG A 290 10.39 29.72 27.72
C ARG A 290 10.28 29.14 29.14
N GLY A 291 9.26 28.34 29.44
CA GLY A 291 9.16 27.56 30.67
C GLY A 291 8.63 28.31 31.90
N GLU A 292 8.11 29.54 31.77
CA GLU A 292 7.65 30.34 32.92
C GLU A 292 6.56 29.64 33.73
N TRP A 293 5.69 28.88 33.06
CA TRP A 293 4.67 28.10 33.73
C TRP A 293 5.25 26.93 34.52
N LEU A 294 6.25 26.24 33.96
CA LEU A 294 6.94 25.15 34.67
C LEU A 294 7.71 25.68 35.89
N GLU A 295 8.36 26.85 35.77
CA GLU A 295 9.00 27.53 36.89
C GLU A 295 7.99 27.86 37.99
N LEU A 296 6.87 28.47 37.61
CA LEU A 296 5.82 28.84 38.54
C LEU A 296 5.22 27.61 39.26
N LEU A 297 5.01 26.50 38.55
CA LEU A 297 4.56 25.24 39.13
C LEU A 297 5.59 24.67 40.12
N ALA A 298 6.87 24.67 39.74
CA ALA A 298 7.96 24.17 40.58
C ALA A 298 8.12 24.97 41.87
N GLU A 299 8.03 26.29 41.81
CA GLU A 299 8.05 27.18 42.98
C GLU A 299 6.91 26.91 43.96
N HIS A 300 5.78 26.41 43.46
CA HIS A 300 4.63 26.01 44.27
C HIS A 300 4.65 24.52 44.65
N GLY A 301 5.77 23.82 44.42
CA GLY A 301 5.96 22.42 44.77
C GLY A 301 5.17 21.43 43.92
N LEU A 302 4.66 21.86 42.76
CA LEU A 302 3.88 21.04 41.85
C LEU A 302 4.81 20.32 40.86
N GLN A 303 4.64 19.01 40.72
CA GLN A 303 5.39 18.21 39.75
C GLN A 303 4.86 18.47 38.35
N ALA A 304 5.75 18.93 37.47
CA ALA A 304 5.41 19.28 36.10
C ALA A 304 6.49 18.87 35.09
N SER A 305 6.09 18.72 33.84
CA SER A 305 6.99 18.59 32.68
C SER A 305 6.43 19.32 31.46
N GLY A 306 7.31 19.89 30.65
CA GLY A 306 6.97 20.54 29.39
C GLY A 306 7.20 19.67 28.16
N ILE A 307 6.48 19.96 27.08
CA ILE A 307 6.72 19.42 25.74
C ILE A 307 6.82 20.59 24.78
N ASP A 308 7.88 20.65 23.98
CA ASP A 308 8.02 21.66 22.93
C ASP A 308 8.72 21.07 21.69
N LEU A 309 8.38 21.60 20.51
CA LEU A 309 9.01 21.20 19.25
C LEU A 309 10.31 21.99 19.01
N ASN A 310 10.38 23.23 19.49
CA ASN A 310 11.51 24.12 19.30
C ASN A 310 12.64 23.73 20.24
N ARG A 311 13.79 23.34 19.66
CA ARG A 311 14.92 22.84 20.44
C ARG A 311 15.58 23.91 21.30
N ASP A 312 15.58 25.18 20.89
CA ASP A 312 16.18 26.26 21.67
C ASP A 312 15.42 26.48 22.98
N PHE A 313 14.08 26.37 22.97
CA PHE A 313 13.27 26.41 24.18
C PHE A 313 13.52 25.21 25.08
N VAL A 314 13.59 24.00 24.52
CA VAL A 314 13.88 22.79 25.28
C VAL A 314 15.25 22.86 25.94
N ASP A 315 16.29 23.22 25.19
CA ASP A 315 17.66 23.29 25.69
C ASP A 315 17.81 24.38 26.76
N SER A 316 17.15 25.53 26.58
CA SER A 316 17.11 26.62 27.57
C SER A 316 16.43 26.18 28.87
N CYS A 317 15.25 25.57 28.79
CA CYS A 317 14.52 25.07 29.97
C CYS A 317 15.26 23.93 30.68
N ALA A 318 15.86 23.01 29.92
CA ALA A 318 16.68 21.94 30.48
C ALA A 318 17.91 22.52 31.22
N GLY A 319 18.51 23.59 30.68
CA GLY A 319 19.63 24.30 31.30
C GLY A 319 19.30 24.94 32.65
N THR A 320 18.03 25.26 32.91
CA THR A 320 17.55 25.77 34.21
C THR A 320 17.05 24.67 35.16
N GLY A 321 17.13 23.40 34.74
CA GLY A 321 16.73 22.25 35.55
C GLY A 321 15.26 21.87 35.43
N LEU A 322 14.51 22.47 34.49
CA LEU A 322 13.13 22.10 34.21
C LEU A 322 13.08 20.76 33.46
N LYS A 323 12.04 19.97 33.72
CA LYS A 323 11.78 18.73 32.99
C LYS A 323 11.07 19.05 31.69
N VAL A 324 11.73 18.89 30.56
CA VAL A 324 11.18 19.18 29.23
C VAL A 324 11.50 18.06 28.24
N ILE A 325 10.59 17.82 27.29
CA ILE A 325 10.70 16.80 26.25
C ILE A 325 10.64 17.49 24.89
N ALA A 326 11.68 17.30 24.07
CA ALA A 326 11.65 17.71 22.68
C ALA A 326 10.78 16.75 21.86
N GLY A 327 9.71 17.26 21.25
CA GLY A 327 8.89 16.43 20.37
C GLY A 327 7.53 17.03 20.00
N ASP A 328 6.85 16.33 19.10
CA ASP A 328 5.48 16.65 18.72
C ASP A 328 4.51 16.37 19.87
N ALA A 329 3.71 17.37 20.24
CA ALA A 329 2.76 17.32 21.33
C ALA A 329 1.85 16.08 21.32
N VAL A 330 1.28 15.73 20.16
CA VAL A 330 0.32 14.63 20.04
C VAL A 330 1.03 13.29 20.18
N ASP A 331 2.21 13.16 19.59
CA ASP A 331 2.99 11.93 19.63
C ASP A 331 3.54 11.66 21.04
N VAL A 332 4.11 12.68 21.71
CA VAL A 332 4.58 12.53 23.10
C VAL A 332 3.42 12.17 24.04
N LEU A 333 2.27 12.85 23.93
CA LEU A 333 1.10 12.49 24.76
C LEU A 333 0.63 11.06 24.52
N ARG A 334 0.72 10.53 23.28
CA ARG A 334 0.37 9.15 22.91
C ARG A 334 1.20 8.10 23.61
N GLU A 335 2.44 8.43 23.94
CA GLU A 335 3.36 7.54 24.63
C GLU A 335 3.15 7.54 26.15
N LEU A 336 2.47 8.56 26.70
CA LEU A 336 2.14 8.59 28.13
C LEU A 336 1.14 7.49 28.49
N PRO A 337 1.29 6.84 29.66
CA PRO A 337 0.32 5.87 30.14
C PRO A 337 -1.09 6.49 30.29
N GLU A 338 -2.12 5.68 30.05
CA GLU A 338 -3.49 6.13 30.24
C GLU A 338 -3.73 6.53 31.69
N GLY A 339 -4.37 7.69 31.91
CA GLY A 339 -4.72 8.15 33.23
C GLY A 339 -3.55 8.53 34.13
N SER A 340 -2.35 8.76 33.60
CA SER A 340 -1.16 9.08 34.39
C SER A 340 -0.98 10.56 34.70
N VAL A 341 -1.79 11.46 34.12
CA VAL A 341 -1.60 12.91 34.20
C VAL A 341 -2.71 13.58 35.00
N GLY A 342 -2.38 14.52 35.88
CA GLY A 342 -3.35 15.27 36.68
C GLY A 342 -3.95 16.47 35.95
N ALA A 343 -3.10 17.18 35.19
CA ALA A 343 -3.52 18.32 34.38
C ALA A 343 -2.69 18.41 33.10
N ILE A 344 -3.34 18.80 32.00
CA ILE A 344 -2.71 19.15 30.74
C ILE A 344 -3.02 20.62 30.48
N THR A 345 -1.97 21.43 30.43
CA THR A 345 -2.05 22.85 30.10
C THR A 345 -1.45 23.08 28.72
N SER A 346 -2.00 24.04 27.99
CA SER A 346 -1.45 24.49 26.72
C SER A 346 -1.84 25.95 26.52
N MET A 347 -0.85 26.83 26.45
CA MET A 347 -1.07 28.27 26.38
C MET A 347 -0.40 28.79 25.11
N HIS A 348 -1.21 29.36 24.22
CA HIS A 348 -0.76 29.87 22.93
C HIS A 348 -0.12 28.81 22.02
N LEU A 349 -0.81 27.67 21.83
CA LEU A 349 -0.35 26.59 20.95
C LEU A 349 -1.39 26.21 19.89
N VAL A 350 -2.66 26.08 20.28
CA VAL A 350 -3.70 25.52 19.40
C VAL A 350 -3.93 26.35 18.13
N GLU A 351 -3.62 27.64 18.16
CA GLU A 351 -3.65 28.54 17.00
C GLU A 351 -2.54 28.28 15.98
N HIS A 352 -1.46 27.59 16.36
CA HIS A 352 -0.37 27.17 15.48
C HIS A 352 -0.60 25.77 14.87
N LEU A 353 -1.66 25.07 15.29
CA LEU A 353 -1.93 23.69 14.88
C LEU A 353 -3.00 23.63 13.78
N PRO A 354 -2.81 22.78 12.75
CA PRO A 354 -3.90 22.39 11.86
C PRO A 354 -5.08 21.81 12.66
N PHE A 355 -6.31 22.00 12.19
CA PHE A 355 -7.49 21.62 12.96
C PHE A 355 -7.53 20.12 13.31
N GLU A 356 -7.10 19.25 12.40
CA GLU A 356 -6.96 17.82 12.65
C GLU A 356 -5.96 17.48 13.76
N ARG A 357 -4.93 18.31 13.92
CA ARG A 357 -3.94 18.19 15.00
C ARG A 357 -4.50 18.69 16.32
N VAL A 358 -5.33 19.74 16.31
CA VAL A 358 -6.08 20.17 17.51
C VAL A 358 -6.99 19.04 18.01
N VAL A 359 -7.72 18.37 17.12
CA VAL A 359 -8.55 17.21 17.49
C VAL A 359 -7.68 16.07 18.04
N GLY A 360 -6.56 15.76 17.38
CA GLY A 360 -5.62 14.74 17.84
C GLY A 360 -5.00 15.04 19.21
N LEU A 361 -4.72 16.31 19.50
CA LEU A 361 -4.23 16.80 20.78
C LEU A 361 -5.27 16.57 21.88
N ILE A 362 -6.53 16.96 21.64
CA ILE A 362 -7.63 16.78 22.59
C ILE A 362 -7.87 15.29 22.87
N ASP A 363 -7.83 14.43 21.84
CA ASP A 363 -7.95 12.97 22.01
C ASP A 363 -6.81 12.38 22.83
N ALA A 364 -5.58 12.79 22.55
CA ALA A 364 -4.41 12.33 23.28
C ALA A 364 -4.42 12.81 24.74
N ALA A 365 -4.88 14.04 24.97
CA ALA A 365 -5.04 14.62 26.30
C ALA A 365 -6.10 13.86 27.11
N LEU A 366 -7.26 13.55 26.51
CA LEU A 366 -8.33 12.81 27.18
C LEU A 366 -7.87 11.43 27.67
N ARG A 367 -7.05 10.72 26.89
CA ARG A 367 -6.48 9.42 27.30
C ARG A 367 -5.46 9.58 28.43
N ALA A 368 -4.55 10.54 28.31
CA ALA A 368 -3.44 10.70 29.25
C ALA A 368 -3.89 11.22 30.64
N LEU A 369 -4.89 12.11 30.68
CA LEU A 369 -5.45 12.63 31.93
C LEU A 369 -6.09 11.54 32.76
N ARG A 370 -5.96 11.54 34.08
CA ARG A 370 -6.75 10.70 35.00
C ARG A 370 -8.22 11.15 35.07
N PRO A 371 -9.17 10.32 35.53
CA PRO A 371 -10.54 10.78 35.80
C PRO A 371 -10.55 12.01 36.74
N GLY A 372 -11.33 13.03 36.40
CA GLY A 372 -11.32 14.34 37.07
C GLY A 372 -10.14 15.26 36.71
N GLY A 373 -9.20 14.78 35.88
CA GLY A 373 -8.04 15.53 35.41
C GLY A 373 -8.44 16.77 34.61
N LEU A 374 -7.58 17.78 34.65
CA LEU A 374 -7.82 19.10 34.04
C LEU A 374 -7.26 19.19 32.62
N LEU A 375 -8.06 19.68 31.68
CA LEU A 375 -7.59 20.25 30.42
C LEU A 375 -7.73 21.76 30.45
N LEU A 376 -6.65 22.48 30.12
CA LEU A 376 -6.62 23.93 29.98
C LEU A 376 -5.99 24.30 28.64
N LEU A 377 -6.76 24.96 27.77
CA LEU A 377 -6.30 25.45 26.47
C LEU A 377 -6.50 26.97 26.39
N GLU A 378 -5.44 27.76 26.46
CA GLU A 378 -5.46 29.21 26.25
C GLU A 378 -5.05 29.56 24.82
N THR A 379 -5.76 30.51 24.22
CA THR A 379 -5.48 31.01 22.87
C THR A 379 -6.06 32.44 22.68
N PRO A 380 -5.53 33.24 21.73
CA PRO A 380 -6.06 34.57 21.44
C PRO A 380 -7.55 34.55 21.10
N ASN A 381 -8.28 35.54 21.60
CA ASN A 381 -9.73 35.62 21.47
C ASN A 381 -10.15 36.41 20.21
N PRO A 382 -10.66 35.75 19.15
CA PRO A 382 -11.12 36.45 17.95
C PRO A 382 -12.42 37.24 18.15
N GLU A 383 -13.12 37.07 19.29
CA GLU A 383 -14.23 37.97 19.64
C GLU A 383 -13.74 39.40 19.87
N ASN A 384 -12.47 39.57 20.30
CA ASN A 384 -11.86 40.89 20.32
C ASN A 384 -11.44 41.30 18.91
N ILE A 385 -12.03 42.38 18.39
CA ILE A 385 -11.81 42.78 16.99
C ILE A 385 -10.34 43.13 16.70
N MET A 386 -9.63 43.74 17.65
CA MET A 386 -8.22 44.10 17.47
C MET A 386 -7.33 42.85 17.44
N VAL A 387 -7.67 41.84 18.25
CA VAL A 387 -7.00 40.55 18.21
C VAL A 387 -7.29 39.87 16.88
N GLY A 388 -8.56 39.65 16.55
CA GLY A 388 -8.98 38.94 15.34
C GLY A 388 -8.60 39.61 14.02
N SER A 389 -8.40 40.93 13.98
CA SER A 389 -8.07 41.64 12.73
C SER A 389 -6.61 42.08 12.60
N HIS A 390 -5.84 42.10 13.69
CA HIS A 390 -4.48 42.63 13.67
C HIS A 390 -3.51 41.84 14.55
N TYR A 391 -3.71 41.78 15.86
CA TYR A 391 -2.71 41.20 16.76
C TYR A 391 -2.50 39.70 16.54
N PHE A 392 -3.55 38.97 16.14
CA PHE A 392 -3.43 37.57 15.75
C PHE A 392 -2.47 37.37 14.57
N TYR A 393 -2.35 38.32 13.65
CA TYR A 393 -1.49 38.19 12.47
C TYR A 393 -0.09 38.79 12.65
N MET A 394 0.23 39.31 13.85
CA MET A 394 1.60 39.75 14.16
C MET A 394 2.55 38.56 14.30
N ASP A 395 2.02 37.42 14.75
CA ASP A 395 2.73 36.15 14.67
C ASP A 395 2.45 35.50 13.29
N PRO A 396 3.46 35.36 12.42
CA PRO A 396 3.29 34.80 11.09
C PRO A 396 3.07 33.27 11.09
N THR A 397 3.23 32.61 12.23
CA THR A 397 3.09 31.16 12.37
C THR A 397 1.67 30.74 12.77
N HIS A 398 0.83 31.68 13.22
CA HIS A 398 -0.58 31.43 13.47
C HIS A 398 -1.33 31.01 12.20
N LEU A 399 -2.17 29.98 12.33
CA LEU A 399 -2.94 29.44 11.20
C LEU A 399 -4.34 30.04 11.13
N ASN A 400 -5.15 29.85 12.18
CA ASN A 400 -6.54 30.29 12.20
C ASN A 400 -6.95 30.78 13.58
N PRO A 401 -7.67 31.92 13.67
CA PRO A 401 -8.31 32.29 14.93
C PRO A 401 -9.37 31.26 15.31
N LEU A 402 -9.39 30.84 16.57
CA LEU A 402 -10.30 29.81 17.07
C LEU A 402 -11.43 30.46 17.88
N PRO A 403 -12.68 30.49 17.39
CA PRO A 403 -13.80 31.05 18.17
C PRO A 403 -14.04 30.25 19.46
N PRO A 404 -14.26 30.91 20.62
CA PRO A 404 -14.37 30.22 21.91
C PRO A 404 -15.47 29.14 21.95
N ALA A 405 -16.64 29.44 21.37
CA ALA A 405 -17.75 28.50 21.31
C ALA A 405 -17.41 27.26 20.46
N MET A 406 -16.62 27.43 19.40
CA MET A 406 -16.21 26.33 18.52
C MET A 406 -15.20 25.42 19.23
N LEU A 407 -14.15 25.98 19.83
CA LEU A 407 -13.14 25.19 20.53
C LEU A 407 -13.74 24.44 21.72
N ARG A 408 -14.63 25.10 22.49
CA ARG A 408 -15.40 24.45 23.56
C ARG A 408 -16.21 23.27 23.04
N TRP A 409 -16.97 23.47 21.95
CA TRP A 409 -17.79 22.42 21.36
C TRP A 409 -16.95 21.21 20.93
N VAL A 410 -15.76 21.43 20.35
CA VAL A 410 -14.85 20.33 20.00
C VAL A 410 -14.43 19.57 21.26
N VAL A 411 -13.97 20.28 22.30
CA VAL A 411 -13.57 19.68 23.59
C VAL A 411 -14.68 18.81 24.18
N GLU A 412 -15.92 19.32 24.24
CA GLU A 412 -17.10 18.56 24.70
C GLU A 412 -17.40 17.37 23.79
N ASN A 413 -17.35 17.55 22.47
CA ASN A 413 -17.62 16.49 21.50
C ASN A 413 -16.62 15.33 21.59
N ARG A 414 -15.37 15.62 21.96
CA ARG A 414 -14.33 14.58 22.14
C ARG A 414 -14.48 13.81 23.44
N GLY A 415 -15.33 14.26 24.38
CA GLY A 415 -15.69 13.51 25.58
C GLY A 415 -15.24 14.15 26.88
N PHE A 416 -14.76 15.40 26.87
CA PHE A 416 -14.58 16.16 28.10
C PHE A 416 -15.93 16.63 28.68
N ALA A 417 -16.00 16.74 30.00
CA ALA A 417 -17.15 17.26 30.74
C ALA A 417 -16.81 18.59 31.44
N ASP A 418 -17.84 19.24 31.99
CA ASP A 418 -17.74 20.49 32.76
C ASP A 418 -16.93 21.59 32.07
N SER A 419 -17.04 21.67 30.74
CA SER A 419 -16.27 22.63 29.96
C SER A 419 -16.82 24.05 30.11
N ARG A 420 -15.92 25.02 30.28
CA ARG A 420 -16.26 26.45 30.38
C ARG A 420 -15.26 27.31 29.61
N ILE A 421 -15.74 28.48 29.18
CA ILE A 421 -14.93 29.52 28.53
C ILE A 421 -14.59 30.56 29.58
N GLU A 422 -13.31 30.71 29.87
CA GLU A 422 -12.77 31.75 30.74
C GLU A 422 -12.22 32.88 29.89
N ARG A 423 -12.76 34.10 30.06
CA ARG A 423 -12.29 35.29 29.34
C ARG A 423 -11.25 36.02 30.20
N LEU A 424 -10.04 36.16 29.66
CA LEU A 424 -8.86 36.52 30.43
C LEU A 424 -8.58 38.02 30.28
N SER A 425 -9.00 38.84 31.24
CA SER A 425 -8.74 40.29 31.22
C SER A 425 -7.67 40.73 32.23
N ALA A 426 -7.35 39.90 33.22
CA ALA A 426 -6.34 40.21 34.22
C ALA A 426 -4.95 40.34 33.57
N HIS A 427 -4.25 41.43 33.89
CA HIS A 427 -2.90 41.74 33.38
C HIS A 427 -2.78 41.78 31.85
N ARG A 428 -3.91 42.05 31.17
CA ARG A 428 -4.02 42.13 29.71
C ARG A 428 -4.68 43.46 29.34
N PRO A 429 -3.90 44.56 29.25
CA PRO A 429 -4.46 45.88 29.01
C PRO A 429 -5.18 45.92 27.66
N LEU A 430 -6.41 46.43 27.68
CA LEU A 430 -7.20 46.65 26.48
C LEU A 430 -6.89 48.05 25.97
N ASN A 431 -6.32 48.16 24.77
CA ASN A 431 -6.13 49.44 24.08
C ASN A 431 -7.43 49.95 23.44
N ALA A 432 -8.54 49.87 24.20
CA ALA A 432 -9.87 50.23 23.73
C ALA A 432 -10.21 51.68 24.12
N PRO A 433 -10.77 52.49 23.21
CA PRO A 433 -11.34 53.79 23.57
C PRO A 433 -12.45 53.63 24.61
N PRO A 434 -12.60 54.54 25.59
CA PRO A 434 -13.67 54.43 26.58
C PRO A 434 -15.06 54.48 25.91
N LEU A 435 -16.01 53.73 26.47
CA LEU A 435 -17.40 53.77 26.03
C LEU A 435 -18.02 55.16 26.29
N LEU A 436 -18.89 55.58 25.37
CA LEU A 436 -19.60 56.86 25.47
C LEU A 436 -20.72 56.80 26.51
N PRO A 437 -20.97 57.90 27.26
CA PRO A 437 -22.11 57.98 28.17
C PRO A 437 -23.45 57.79 27.43
N PRO A 438 -24.46 57.16 28.07
CA PRO A 438 -25.76 56.92 27.44
C PRO A 438 -26.45 58.18 26.91
N GLU A 439 -26.16 59.35 27.49
CA GLU A 439 -26.76 60.64 27.16
C GLU A 439 -26.27 61.22 25.83
N VAL A 440 -25.13 60.73 25.29
CA VAL A 440 -24.59 61.20 24.01
C VAL A 440 -25.44 60.64 22.86
N PRO A 441 -25.98 61.47 21.94
CA PRO A 441 -26.73 60.97 20.79
C PRO A 441 -25.92 59.97 19.96
N GLY A 442 -26.49 58.79 19.71
CA GLY A 442 -25.81 57.70 18.99
C GLY A 442 -24.84 56.85 19.83
N SER A 443 -24.72 57.12 21.14
CA SER A 443 -23.86 56.38 22.07
C SER A 443 -24.08 54.87 22.00
N LYS A 444 -25.35 54.41 21.96
CA LYS A 444 -25.67 52.99 21.85
C LYS A 444 -25.00 52.33 20.65
N SER A 445 -25.21 52.86 19.44
CA SER A 445 -24.66 52.27 18.21
C SER A 445 -23.13 52.30 18.19
N LEU A 446 -22.51 53.37 18.67
CA LEU A 446 -21.06 53.47 18.77
C LEU A 446 -20.50 52.52 19.83
N ASN A 447 -21.13 52.42 20.99
CA ASN A 447 -20.74 51.49 22.06
C ASN A 447 -20.93 50.04 21.63
N ASP A 448 -21.99 49.71 20.89
CA ASP A 448 -22.20 48.37 20.32
C ASP A 448 -21.02 47.98 19.40
N MET A 449 -20.45 48.95 18.66
CA MET A 449 -19.25 48.76 17.83
C MET A 449 -17.95 48.70 18.67
N LEU A 450 -17.77 49.61 19.62
CA LEU A 450 -16.59 49.66 20.49
C LEU A 450 -16.52 48.48 21.46
N TRP A 451 -17.65 47.84 21.76
CA TRP A 451 -17.73 46.73 22.69
C TRP A 451 -16.81 45.58 22.29
N SER A 452 -16.66 45.29 20.99
CA SER A 452 -15.75 44.24 20.53
C SER A 452 -14.28 44.55 20.81
N MET A 453 -13.90 45.80 21.07
CA MET A 453 -12.54 46.14 21.52
C MET A 453 -12.33 45.93 23.02
N HIS A 454 -13.42 45.85 23.80
CA HIS A 454 -13.42 45.69 25.25
C HIS A 454 -13.51 44.22 25.68
N ILE A 455 -13.70 43.29 24.74
CA ILE A 455 -13.69 41.86 25.03
C ILE A 455 -12.28 41.43 25.41
N ALA A 456 -12.15 40.49 26.36
CA ALA A 456 -10.86 39.94 26.77
C ALA A 456 -10.02 39.52 25.54
N PRO A 457 -8.72 39.87 25.48
CA PRO A 457 -7.89 39.60 24.31
C PRO A 457 -7.52 38.13 24.18
N ASP A 458 -7.54 37.38 25.29
CA ASP A 458 -7.32 35.93 25.33
C ASP A 458 -8.51 35.23 26.00
N TYR A 459 -8.67 33.95 25.72
CA TYR A 459 -9.60 33.09 26.45
C TYR A 459 -8.97 31.72 26.71
N ALA A 460 -9.48 31.04 27.72
CA ALA A 460 -9.14 29.65 28.02
C ALA A 460 -10.37 28.75 27.97
N ILE A 461 -10.23 27.56 27.41
CA ILE A 461 -11.15 26.44 27.65
C ILE A 461 -10.63 25.65 28.84
N VAL A 462 -11.47 25.52 29.86
CA VAL A 462 -11.20 24.74 31.07
C VAL A 462 -12.20 23.59 31.09
N ALA A 463 -11.72 22.34 31.13
CA ALA A 463 -12.58 21.15 31.09
C ALA A 463 -12.03 19.99 31.94
N ARG A 464 -12.88 19.00 32.23
CA ARG A 464 -12.56 17.84 33.07
C ARG A 464 -12.66 16.54 32.28
N ARG A 465 -11.72 15.61 32.49
CA ARG A 465 -11.92 14.21 32.07
C ARG A 465 -13.03 13.61 32.96
N PRO A 466 -14.08 13.01 32.37
CA PRO A 466 -15.15 12.35 33.13
C PRO A 466 -14.69 11.22 34.06
#